data_AF-A0A357B463-F1
#
_entry.id   AF-A0A357B463-F1
#
_cell.length_a   1.000
_cell.length_b   1.000
_cell.length_c   1.000
_cell.angle_alpha   90.00
_cell.angle_beta   90.00
_cell.angle_gamma   90.00
#
_symmetry.space_group_name_H-M   'P 1'
#
loop_
_entity.id
_entity.type
_entity.pdbx_description
1 polymer ?
#
loop_
_entity_poly.entity_id
_entity_poly.type
_entity_poly.pdbx_seq_one_letter_code
_entity_poly.pdbx_strand_id
1 'polypeptide(L)'
;MAKQRYSNKTEFVWDPGEASPKQKAFLESRTLYTAYGGAKGSGKSWVVRTKAVGGAYSYPGIKILIMRRTYIELQKNHIEPVLKMVHPELTSYNGTLHTLYFENGSVIHFGHWNGDHSELEYQGQD
;
A
#
# COMPACT_ATOMS: atom_id res chain seq x y z
N MET A 1 -17.19 26.24 10.01
CA MET A 1 -15.73 26.49 9.92
C MET A 1 -15.00 25.33 10.56
N ALA A 2 -14.53 24.37 9.77
CA ALA A 2 -13.76 23.24 10.28
C ALA A 2 -12.34 23.71 10.59
N LYS A 3 -11.97 23.76 11.88
CA LYS A 3 -10.62 24.10 12.32
C LYS A 3 -9.68 22.98 11.88
N GLN A 4 -8.94 23.22 10.79
CA GLN A 4 -7.80 22.39 10.41
C GLN A 4 -6.75 22.56 11.52
N ARG A 5 -6.68 21.60 12.43
CA ARG A 5 -5.56 21.48 13.37
C ARG A 5 -4.32 21.16 12.54
N TYR A 6 -3.55 22.19 12.19
CA TYR A 6 -2.18 21.98 11.73
C TYR A 6 -1.41 21.40 12.91
N SER A 7 -1.23 20.07 12.89
CA SER A 7 -0.30 19.38 13.77
C SER A 7 1.11 19.90 13.46
N ASN A 8 1.84 20.29 14.51
CA ASN A 8 3.27 20.61 14.43
C ASN A 8 4.01 19.37 13.95
N LYS A 9 4.20 19.21 12.63
CA LYS A 9 4.77 17.99 12.06
C LYS A 9 6.27 17.95 12.32
N THR A 10 6.67 17.06 13.22
CA THR A 10 7.98 16.42 13.20
C THR A 10 8.30 16.01 11.76
N GLU A 11 9.43 16.44 11.21
CA GLU A 11 9.90 15.92 9.93
C GLU A 11 10.09 14.41 10.06
N PHE A 12 9.26 13.65 9.36
CA PHE A 12 9.29 12.21 9.40
C PHE A 12 10.03 11.69 8.16
N VAL A 13 11.06 10.86 8.38
CA VAL A 13 11.84 10.21 7.32
C VAL A 13 11.44 8.75 7.21
N TRP A 14 10.87 8.37 6.07
CA TRP A 14 10.58 6.99 5.74
C TRP A 14 11.73 6.37 4.95
N ASP A 15 12.35 5.33 5.51
CA ASP A 15 13.40 4.56 4.85
C ASP A 15 12.91 3.11 4.58
N PRO A 16 12.66 2.73 3.31
CA PRO A 16 12.29 1.35 2.96
C PRO A 16 13.48 0.38 2.93
N GLY A 17 14.71 0.86 3.07
CA GLY A 17 15.94 0.12 2.85
C GLY A 17 16.42 0.14 1.39
N GLU A 18 17.49 -0.60 1.11
CA GLU A 18 18.15 -0.55 -0.20
C GLU A 18 17.49 -1.45 -1.27
N ALA A 19 17.15 -0.84 -2.40
CA ALA A 19 16.66 -1.53 -3.58
C ALA A 19 17.82 -1.97 -4.51
N SER A 20 17.76 -3.19 -5.02
CA SER A 20 18.61 -3.63 -6.15
C SER A 20 18.30 -2.84 -7.43
N PRO A 21 19.19 -2.84 -8.44
CA PRO A 21 18.97 -2.08 -9.68
C PRO A 21 17.64 -2.39 -10.38
N LYS A 22 17.23 -3.66 -10.42
CA LYS A 22 15.95 -4.06 -11.03
C LYS A 22 14.75 -3.53 -10.24
N GLN A 23 14.85 -3.50 -8.91
CA GLN A 23 13.80 -2.97 -8.05
C GLN A 23 13.70 -1.45 -8.18
N LYS A 24 14.83 -0.74 -8.25
CA LYS A 24 14.87 0.70 -8.52
C LYS A 24 14.16 1.05 -9.82
N ALA A 25 14.49 0.36 -10.92
CA ALA A 25 13.82 0.56 -12.21
C ALA A 25 12.29 0.37 -12.13
N PHE A 26 11.81 -0.61 -11.35
CA PHE A 26 10.37 -0.80 -11.12
C PHE A 26 9.73 0.33 -10.31
N LEU A 27 10.39 0.79 -9.25
CA LEU A 27 9.94 1.89 -8.39
C LEU A 27 9.90 3.21 -9.18
N GLU A 28 10.88 3.44 -10.04
CA GLU A 28 11.01 4.63 -10.88
C GLU A 28 10.09 4.62 -12.10
N SER A 29 9.62 3.45 -12.54
CA SER A 29 8.71 3.35 -13.68
C SER A 29 7.47 4.24 -13.52
N ARG A 30 7.24 5.09 -14.53
CA ARG A 30 6.10 5.99 -14.68
C ARG A 30 5.06 5.47 -15.69
N THR A 31 5.31 4.31 -16.29
CA THR A 31 4.38 3.68 -17.24
C THR A 31 3.14 3.16 -16.52
N LEU A 32 1.97 3.30 -17.15
CA LEU A 32 0.67 2.85 -16.63
C LEU A 32 0.71 1.40 -16.15
N TYR A 33 1.29 0.51 -16.96
CA TYR A 33 1.49 -0.89 -16.62
C TYR A 33 2.97 -1.20 -16.50
N THR A 34 3.38 -1.65 -15.31
CA THR A 34 4.74 -2.12 -15.05
C THR A 34 4.68 -3.50 -14.43
N ALA A 35 5.27 -4.50 -15.07
CA ALA A 35 5.34 -5.86 -14.56
C ALA A 35 6.71 -6.14 -13.92
N TYR A 36 6.73 -6.85 -12.79
CA TYR A 36 7.95 -7.27 -12.10
C TYR A 36 8.00 -8.78 -11.93
N GLY A 37 8.74 -9.46 -12.83
CA GLY A 37 8.92 -10.91 -12.82
C GLY A 37 10.25 -11.37 -12.21
N GLY A 38 10.35 -12.67 -11.90
CA GLY A 38 11.58 -13.32 -11.42
C GLY A 38 11.31 -14.55 -10.54
N ALA A 39 12.38 -15.21 -10.09
CA ALA A 39 12.33 -16.40 -9.24
C ALA A 39 11.69 -16.16 -7.85
N LYS A 40 11.41 -17.22 -7.08
CA LYS A 40 11.00 -17.11 -5.67
C LYS A 40 12.09 -16.37 -4.88
N GLY A 41 11.70 -15.48 -3.96
CA GLY A 41 12.65 -14.69 -3.15
C GLY A 41 13.22 -13.43 -3.81
N SER A 42 12.93 -13.15 -5.08
CA SER A 42 13.45 -11.97 -5.83
C SER A 42 12.91 -10.58 -5.41
N GLY A 43 12.31 -10.47 -4.22
CA GLY A 43 11.84 -9.19 -3.68
C GLY A 43 10.54 -8.64 -4.28
N LYS A 44 9.76 -9.44 -5.01
CA LYS A 44 8.50 -9.01 -5.68
C LYS A 44 7.49 -8.37 -4.72
N SER A 45 7.19 -9.05 -3.61
CA SER A 45 6.24 -8.50 -2.61
C SER A 45 6.79 -7.24 -1.96
N TRP A 46 8.11 -7.16 -1.74
CA TRP A 46 8.75 -5.98 -1.16
C TRP A 46 8.62 -4.75 -2.06
N VAL A 47 8.86 -4.86 -3.38
CA VAL A 47 8.72 -3.70 -4.28
C VAL A 47 7.28 -3.20 -4.39
N VAL A 48 6.29 -4.10 -4.38
CA VAL A 48 4.88 -3.71 -4.40
C VAL A 48 4.52 -2.92 -3.14
N ARG A 49 4.90 -3.42 -1.96
CA ARG A 49 4.66 -2.73 -0.68
C ARG A 49 5.40 -1.40 -0.61
N THR A 50 6.66 -1.37 -1.03
CA THR A 50 7.51 -0.17 -1.04
C THR A 50 6.91 0.91 -1.95
N LYS A 51 6.48 0.55 -3.16
CA LYS A 51 5.84 1.50 -4.07
C LYS A 51 4.53 2.04 -3.50
N ALA A 52 3.72 1.17 -2.89
CA ALA A 52 2.44 1.56 -2.28
C ALA A 52 2.64 2.51 -1.09
N VAL A 53 3.49 2.16 -0.12
CA VAL A 53 3.73 2.98 1.07
C VAL A 53 4.43 4.29 0.71
N GLY A 54 5.48 4.23 -0.12
CA GLY A 54 6.17 5.43 -0.59
C GLY A 54 5.24 6.35 -1.38
N GLY A 55 4.36 5.78 -2.22
CA GLY A 55 3.32 6.53 -2.90
C GLY A 55 2.34 7.19 -1.94
N ALA A 56 1.85 6.46 -0.94
CA ALA A 56 0.92 7.00 0.06
C ALA A 56 1.51 8.17 0.85
N TYR A 57 2.79 8.13 1.22
CA TYR A 57 3.48 9.24 1.86
C TYR A 57 3.76 10.41 0.90
N SER A 58 4.12 10.14 -0.35
CA SER A 58 4.58 11.16 -1.31
C SER A 58 3.45 11.92 -2.01
N TYR A 59 2.27 11.30 -2.15
CA TYR A 59 1.14 11.87 -2.89
C TYR A 59 -0.10 11.94 -1.99
N PRO A 60 -0.32 13.05 -1.25
CA PRO A 60 -1.45 13.20 -0.35
C PRO A 60 -2.80 12.92 -1.03
N GLY A 61 -3.63 12.08 -0.41
CA GLY A 61 -4.95 11.73 -0.92
C GLY A 61 -4.97 10.61 -1.97
N ILE A 62 -3.84 9.98 -2.28
CA ILE A 62 -3.81 8.86 -3.24
C ILE A 62 -4.56 7.64 -2.67
N LYS A 63 -5.37 7.00 -3.52
CA LYS A 63 -6.03 5.73 -3.21
C LYS A 63 -5.32 4.58 -3.89
N ILE A 64 -4.85 3.61 -3.13
CA ILE A 64 -4.04 2.49 -3.62
C ILE A 64 -4.76 1.18 -3.28
N LEU A 65 -4.80 0.25 -4.23
CA LEU A 65 -5.34 -1.10 -4.05
C LEU A 65 -4.22 -2.14 -4.19
N ILE A 66 -4.04 -2.99 -3.18
CA ILE A 66 -3.20 -4.19 -3.26
C ILE A 66 -4.10 -5.40 -3.32
N MET A 67 -4.06 -6.15 -4.43
CA MET A 67 -4.89 -7.33 -4.64
C MET A 67 -4.10 -8.65 -4.54
N ARG A 68 -4.75 -9.68 -3.99
CA ARG A 68 -4.30 -11.09 -4.04
C ARG A 68 -5.49 -12.02 -4.24
N ARG A 69 -5.23 -13.32 -4.42
CA ARG A 69 -6.29 -14.30 -4.60
C ARG A 69 -7.10 -14.52 -3.33
N THR A 70 -6.46 -14.56 -2.17
CA THR A 70 -7.13 -14.83 -0.89
C THR A 70 -6.71 -13.84 0.19
N TYR A 71 -7.60 -13.57 1.15
CA TYR A 71 -7.26 -12.76 2.32
C TYR A 71 -6.16 -13.39 3.18
N ILE A 72 -6.11 -14.72 3.31
CA ILE A 72 -5.05 -15.40 4.07
C ILE A 72 -3.67 -15.10 3.48
N GLU A 73 -3.55 -15.12 2.16
CA GLU A 73 -2.31 -14.73 1.47
C GLU A 73 -2.03 -13.23 1.63
N LEU A 74 -3.05 -12.39 1.53
CA LEU A 74 -2.94 -10.94 1.63
C LEU A 74 -2.47 -10.51 3.03
N GLN A 75 -3.01 -11.13 4.07
CA GLN A 75 -2.69 -10.87 5.48
C GLN A 75 -1.20 -11.09 5.74
N LYS A 76 -0.69 -12.29 5.45
CA LYS A 76 0.70 -12.67 5.72
C LYS A 76 1.70 -11.97 4.79
N ASN A 77 1.36 -11.84 3.51
CA ASN A 77 2.32 -11.36 2.52
C ASN A 77 2.32 -9.83 2.38
N HIS A 78 1.25 -9.14 2.77
CA HIS A 78 1.12 -7.70 2.52
C HIS A 78 0.68 -6.91 3.74
N ILE A 79 -0.44 -7.24 4.37
CA ILE A 79 -1.00 -6.44 5.47
C ILE A 79 0.01 -6.37 6.63
N GLU A 80 0.40 -7.51 7.21
CA GLU A 80 1.33 -7.52 8.36
C GLU A 80 2.69 -6.88 8.03
N PRO A 81 3.33 -7.15 6.87
CA PRO A 81 4.54 -6.44 6.50
C PRO A 81 4.35 -4.93 6.30
N VAL A 82 3.25 -4.48 5.67
CA VAL A 82 3.00 -3.04 5.47
C VAL A 82 2.79 -2.33 6.81
N LEU A 83 2.04 -2.92 7.74
CA LEU A 83 1.84 -2.35 9.08
C LEU A 83 3.17 -2.17 9.85
N LYS A 84 4.18 -2.98 9.56
CA LYS A 84 5.54 -2.83 10.11
C LYS A 84 6.41 -1.80 9.37
N MET A 85 6.04 -1.44 8.13
CA MET A 85 6.77 -0.47 7.29
C MET A 85 6.31 0.97 7.52
N VAL A 86 5.12 1.18 8.09
CA VAL A 86 4.52 2.50 8.26
C VAL A 86 4.66 3.01 9.69
N HIS A 87 4.58 4.32 9.83
CA HIS A 87 4.64 4.98 11.12
C HIS A 87 3.28 4.94 11.80
N PRO A 88 3.16 4.32 12.97
CA PRO A 88 1.87 4.18 13.65
C PRO A 88 1.29 5.53 14.08
N GLU A 89 2.13 6.55 14.23
CA GLU A 89 1.70 7.93 14.55
C GLU A 89 1.01 8.62 13.37
N LEU A 90 1.31 8.20 12.14
CA LEU A 90 0.81 8.82 10.91
C LEU A 90 -0.25 7.97 10.20
N THR A 91 -0.60 6.82 10.78
CA THR A 91 -1.46 5.84 10.14
C THR A 91 -2.43 5.18 11.10
N SER A 92 -3.58 4.74 10.59
CA SER A 92 -4.51 3.89 11.32
C SER A 92 -5.02 2.76 10.44
N TYR A 93 -5.08 1.55 10.99
CA TYR A 93 -5.53 0.36 10.25
C TYR A 93 -6.91 -0.08 10.72
N ASN A 94 -7.84 -0.25 9.78
CA ASN A 94 -9.14 -0.86 10.02
C ASN A 94 -9.10 -2.31 9.53
N GLY A 95 -9.14 -3.25 10.48
CA GLY A 95 -9.10 -4.68 10.20
C GLY A 95 -10.35 -5.24 9.53
N THR A 96 -11.52 -4.65 9.74
CA THR A 96 -12.78 -5.08 9.12
C THR A 96 -12.86 -4.63 7.67
N LEU A 97 -12.45 -3.39 7.39
CA LEU A 97 -12.42 -2.83 6.03
C LEU A 97 -11.14 -3.19 5.28
N HIS A 98 -10.21 -3.92 5.90
CA HIS A 98 -8.89 -4.22 5.35
C HIS A 98 -8.22 -2.99 4.71
N THR A 99 -8.24 -1.86 5.42
CA THR A 99 -7.81 -0.57 4.88
C THR A 99 -6.87 0.14 5.85
N LEU A 100 -5.73 0.59 5.33
CA LEU A 100 -4.79 1.47 6.02
C LEU A 100 -5.01 2.92 5.59
N TYR A 101 -5.23 3.80 6.56
CA TYR A 101 -5.44 5.23 6.38
C TYR A 101 -4.20 6.00 6.82
N PHE A 102 -3.84 7.03 6.06
CA PHE A 102 -2.73 7.94 6.37
C PHE A 102 -3.30 9.32 6.77
N GLU A 103 -2.63 10.04 7.68
CA GLU A 103 -3.07 11.39 8.10
C GLU A 103 -3.15 12.40 6.95
N ASN A 104 -2.40 12.18 5.87
CA ASN A 104 -2.44 13.03 4.67
C ASN A 104 -3.62 12.71 3.73
N GLY A 105 -4.54 11.83 4.14
CA GLY A 105 -5.72 11.43 3.38
C GLY A 105 -5.48 10.28 2.40
N SER A 106 -4.24 9.80 2.24
CA SER A 106 -3.94 8.64 1.42
C SER A 106 -4.49 7.36 2.05
N VAL A 107 -4.82 6.38 1.21
CA VAL A 107 -5.31 5.07 1.67
C VAL A 107 -4.67 3.92 0.90
N ILE A 108 -4.41 2.82 1.60
CA ILE A 108 -4.08 1.52 1.00
C ILE A 108 -5.19 0.54 1.39
N HIS A 109 -6.00 0.16 0.41
CA HIS A 109 -7.00 -0.90 0.54
C HIS A 109 -6.37 -2.25 0.16
N PHE A 110 -6.66 -3.27 0.95
CA PHE A 110 -6.22 -4.64 0.73
C PHE A 110 -7.41 -5.48 0.29
N GLY A 111 -7.54 -5.67 -1.02
CA GLY A 111 -8.61 -6.45 -1.62
C GLY A 111 -8.20 -7.86 -1.99
N HIS A 112 -9.17 -8.76 -2.11
CA HIS A 112 -8.96 -10.06 -2.72
C HIS A 112 -9.87 -10.28 -3.93
N TRP A 113 -9.44 -11.14 -4.85
CA TRP A 113 -10.24 -11.58 -5.99
C TRP A 113 -10.00 -13.06 -6.28
N ASN A 114 -11.03 -13.87 -6.12
CA ASN A 114 -11.01 -15.31 -6.39
C ASN A 114 -12.07 -15.74 -7.41
N GLY A 115 -12.22 -14.96 -8.49
CA GLY A 115 -13.23 -15.19 -9.52
C GLY A 115 -14.59 -14.59 -9.17
N ASP A 116 -15.63 -15.06 -9.83
CA ASP A 116 -16.99 -14.48 -9.80
C ASP A 116 -17.57 -14.40 -8.38
N HIS A 117 -17.15 -15.27 -7.46
CA HIS A 117 -17.55 -15.21 -6.06
C HIS A 117 -17.10 -13.92 -5.33
N SER A 118 -16.05 -13.26 -5.80
CA SER A 118 -15.57 -11.98 -5.26
C SER A 118 -16.23 -10.77 -5.94
N GLU A 119 -17.06 -10.96 -6.97
CA GLU A 119 -17.70 -9.88 -7.72
C GLU A 119 -18.59 -9.00 -6.83
N LEU A 120 -19.31 -9.62 -5.89
CA LEU A 120 -20.18 -8.94 -4.93
C LEU A 120 -19.44 -7.97 -4.00
N GLU A 121 -18.13 -8.13 -3.77
CA GLU A 121 -17.34 -7.22 -2.92
C GLU A 121 -17.05 -5.89 -3.60
N TYR A 122 -17.04 -5.87 -4.94
CA TYR A 122 -16.70 -4.70 -5.74
C TYR A 122 -17.90 -4.15 -6.53
N GLN A 123 -19.00 -4.90 -6.62
CA GLN A 123 -20.25 -4.41 -7.20
C GLN A 123 -20.84 -3.31 -6.32
N GLY A 124 -20.97 -2.09 -6.87
CA GLY A 124 -21.63 -0.96 -6.20
C GLY A 124 -20.75 -0.14 -5.25
N GLN A 125 -19.42 -0.27 -5.32
CA GLN A 125 -18.52 0.70 -4.67
C GLN A 125 -18.24 1.88 -5.60
N ASP A 126 -18.87 3.03 -5.32
CA ASP A 126 -18.66 4.33 -5.98
C ASP A 126 -17.63 5.22 -5.25
#